data_AF-A0A0D0KKM4-F1
#
_entry.id   AF-A0A0D0KKM4-F1
#
_cell.length_a   1.000
_cell.length_b   1.000
_cell.length_c   1.000
_cell.angle_alpha   90.00
_cell.angle_beta   90.00
_cell.angle_gamma   90.00
#
_symmetry.space_group_name_H-M   'P 1'
#
loop_
_entity.id
_entity.type
_entity.pdbx_description
1 polymer ?
#
loop_
_entity_poly.entity_id
_entity_poly.type
_entity_poly.pdbx_seq_one_letter_code
_entity_poly.pdbx_strand_id
1 'polypeptide(L)' 'EVEEALAAIWADVLGVARVGRNDGFFELGGHSLLALRLLERVRALGWSVQVRTLFQHPQLAAFAQAL' A
#
# COMPACT_ATOMS: atom_id res chain seq x y z
N GLU A 1 10.41 -8.52 4.68
CA GLU A 1 9.91 -7.89 5.92
C GLU A 1 8.94 -6.73 5.66
N VAL A 2 9.38 -5.50 5.37
CA VAL A 2 8.46 -4.35 5.15
C VAL A 2 7.59 -4.52 3.90
N GLU A 3 8.21 -4.89 2.75
CA GLU A 3 7.47 -5.14 1.51
C GLU A 3 6.42 -6.24 1.67
N GLU A 4 6.72 -7.33 2.38
CA GLU A 4 5.80 -8.45 2.60
C GLU A 4 4.62 -8.06 3.49
N ALA A 5 4.88 -7.32 4.57
CA ALA A 5 3.84 -6.79 5.44
C ALA A 5 2.93 -5.83 4.66
N LEU A 6 3.50 -4.91 3.87
CA LEU A 6 2.74 -4.02 3.02
C LEU A 6 1.94 -4.78 1.95
N ALA A 7 2.54 -5.80 1.32
CA ALA A 7 1.86 -6.64 0.34
C ALA A 7 0.62 -7.31 0.95
N ALA A 8 0.72 -7.82 2.18
CA ALA A 8 -0.39 -8.43 2.89
C ALA A 8 -1.51 -7.42 3.19
N ILE A 9 -1.16 -6.21 3.63
CA ILE A 9 -2.16 -5.15 3.87
C ILE A 9 -2.82 -4.73 2.56
N TRP A 10 -2.06 -4.56 1.47
CA TRP A 10 -2.59 -4.21 0.17
C TRP A 10 -3.54 -5.28 -0.35
N ALA A 11 -3.15 -6.55 -0.26
CA ALA A 11 -3.98 -7.68 -0.66
C ALA A 11 -5.33 -7.66 0.06
N ASP A 12 -5.33 -7.44 1.38
CA ASP A 12 -6.57 -7.37 2.17
C ASP A 12 -7.41 -6.12 1.88
N VAL A 13 -6.78 -4.95 1.65
CA VAL A 13 -7.50 -3.73 1.30
C VAL A 13 -8.12 -3.80 -0.10
N LEU A 14 -7.39 -4.37 -1.06
CA LEU A 14 -7.78 -4.45 -2.47
C LEU A 14 -8.65 -5.68 -2.76
N GLY A 15 -8.71 -6.65 -1.84
CA GLY A 15 -9.46 -7.90 -2.04
C GLY A 15 -8.83 -8.82 -3.09
N VAL A 16 -7.51 -8.80 -3.24
CA VAL A 16 -6.77 -9.62 -4.20
C VAL A 16 -5.97 -10.72 -3.49
N ALA A 17 -5.72 -11.84 -4.17
CA ALA A 17 -5.04 -12.98 -3.57
C ALA A 17 -3.56 -12.71 -3.24
N ARG A 18 -2.87 -11.91 -4.07
CA ARG A 18 -1.47 -11.52 -3.86
C ARG A 18 -1.19 -10.16 -4.49
N VAL A 19 -0.21 -9.46 -3.95
CA VAL A 19 0.35 -8.24 -4.52
C VAL A 19 1.84 -8.46 -4.76
N GLY A 20 2.28 -8.28 -5.99
CA GLY A 20 3.67 -8.31 -6.41
C GLY A 20 4.37 -6.99 -6.11
N ARG A 21 5.69 -7.04 -5.95
CA ARG A 21 6.53 -5.86 -5.67
C ARG A 21 6.44 -4.74 -6.72
N ASN A 22 6.10 -5.08 -7.96
CA ASN A 22 5.99 -4.14 -9.07
C ASN A 22 4.55 -3.71 -9.36
N ASP A 23 3.57 -4.26 -8.64
CA ASP A 23 2.16 -3.99 -8.89
C ASP A 23 1.79 -2.60 -8.37
N GLY A 24 1.03 -1.87 -9.19
CA GLY A 24 0.50 -0.56 -8.84
C GLY A 24 -0.78 -0.64 -8.01
N PHE A 25 -0.86 0.12 -6.90
CA PHE A 25 -2.06 0.18 -6.05
C PHE A 25 -3.32 0.49 -6.85
N PHE A 26 -3.23 1.50 -7.72
CA PHE A 26 -4.35 1.96 -8.56
C PHE A 26 -4.63 1.01 -9.73
N GLU A 27 -3.62 0.31 -10.23
CA GLU A 27 -3.78 -0.68 -11.31
C GLU A 27 -4.53 -1.92 -10.81
N LEU A 28 -4.35 -2.28 -9.54
CA LEU A 28 -5.08 -3.34 -8.86
C LEU A 28 -6.50 -2.94 -8.41
N GLY A 29 -6.98 -1.76 -8.81
CA GLY A 29 -8.33 -1.27 -8.46
C GLY A 29 -8.38 -0.39 -7.21
N GLY A 30 -7.24 -0.01 -6.65
CA GLY A 30 -7.15 0.95 -5.54
C GLY A 30 -7.67 2.34 -5.92
N HIS A 31 -8.29 3.02 -4.98
CA HIS A 31 -8.78 4.40 -5.14
C HIS A 31 -8.75 5.15 -3.79
N SER A 32 -9.15 6.42 -3.76
CA SER A 32 -8.97 7.32 -2.61
C SER A 32 -9.46 6.77 -1.27
N LEU A 33 -10.62 6.11 -1.24
CA LEU A 33 -11.15 5.51 0.00
C LEU A 33 -10.32 4.31 0.47
N LEU A 34 -9.89 3.45 -0.46
CA LEU A 34 -9.02 2.31 -0.16
C LEU A 34 -7.63 2.78 0.27
N ALA A 35 -7.10 3.83 -0.36
CA ALA A 35 -5.86 4.47 0.04
C ALA A 35 -5.94 4.98 1.50
N LEU A 36 -7.03 5.64 1.89
CA LEU A 36 -7.21 6.06 3.28
C LEU A 36 -7.25 4.86 4.24
N ARG A 37 -7.99 3.80 3.91
CA ARG A 37 -8.03 2.56 4.73
C ARG A 37 -6.66 1.90 4.86
N LEU A 38 -5.89 1.87 3.78
CA LEU A 38 -4.52 1.38 3.77
C LEU A 38 -3.64 2.19 4.75
N LEU A 39 -3.68 3.52 4.66
CA LEU A 39 -2.86 4.40 5.50
C LEU A 39 -3.20 4.25 6.98
N GLU A 40 -4.48 4.12 7.34
CA GLU A 40 -4.90 3.87 8.72
C GLU A 40 -4.31 2.55 9.27
N ARG A 41 -4.32 1.48 8.47
CA ARG A 41 -3.71 0.19 8.86
C ARG A 41 -2.19 0.28 8.99
N VAL A 42 -1.54 0.96 8.06
CA VAL A 42 -0.09 1.18 8.10
C VAL A 42 0.31 1.98 9.35
N ARG A 43 -0.46 3.03 9.69
CA ARG A 43 -0.25 3.83 10.92
C ARG A 43 -0.49 3.03 12.19
N ALA A 44 -1.45 2.12 12.20
CA ALA A 44 -1.70 1.23 13.33
C ALA A 44 -0.52 0.28 13.62
N LEU A 45 0.34 0.01 12.64
CA LEU A 45 1.59 -0.72 12.81
C LEU A 45 2.76 0.15 13.29
N GLY A 46 2.52 1.44 13.52
CA GLY A 46 3.54 2.41 13.95
C GLY A 46 4.30 3.09 12.82
N TRP A 47 3.92 2.85 11.55
CA TRP A 47 4.57 3.47 10.40
C TRP A 47 3.91 4.80 10.02
N SER A 48 4.71 5.87 10.00
CA SER A 48 4.21 7.20 9.64
C SER A 48 4.19 7.37 8.13
N VAL A 49 3.00 7.37 7.54
CA VAL A 49 2.83 7.47 6.09
C VAL A 49 1.86 8.59 5.71
N GLN A 50 2.19 9.29 4.62
CA GLN A 50 1.36 10.31 4.01
C GLN A 50 0.65 9.76 2.79
N VAL A 51 -0.58 10.22 2.56
CA VAL A 51 -1.34 9.82 1.36
C VAL A 51 -0.59 10.16 0.08
N ARG A 52 0.11 11.30 0.06
CA ARG A 52 0.92 11.76 -1.08
C ARG A 52 1.97 10.72 -1.50
N THR A 53 2.59 10.02 -0.53
CA THR A 53 3.60 9.00 -0.80
C THR A 53 3.05 7.90 -1.70
N LEU A 54 1.82 7.44 -1.45
CA LEU A 54 1.16 6.42 -2.28
C LEU A 54 0.88 6.90 -3.71
N PHE A 55 0.50 8.17 -3.87
CA PHE A 55 0.26 8.75 -5.20
C PHE A 55 1.55 9.00 -5.99
N GLN A 56 2.65 9.34 -5.31
CA GLN A 56 3.96 9.54 -5.95
C GLN A 56 4.65 8.21 -6.28
N HIS A 57 4.46 7.21 -5.44
CA HIS A 57 5.06 5.90 -5.54
C HIS A 57 3.98 4.81 -5.48
N PRO A 58 3.19 4.63 -6.54
CA PRO A 58 2.05 3.73 -6.53
C PRO A 58 2.44 2.25 -6.60
N GLN A 59 3.71 1.93 -6.90
CA GLN A 59 4.20 0.56 -6.94
C GLN A 59 4.63 0.11 -5.54
N LEU A 60 4.29 -1.12 -5.16
CA LEU A 60 4.55 -1.64 -3.81
C LEU A 60 6.02 -1.44 -3.36
N ALA A 61 7.00 -1.79 -4.20
CA ALA A 61 8.43 -1.64 -3.87
C ALA A 61 8.82 -0.17 -3.70
N ALA A 62 8.33 0.72 -4.57
CA ALA A 62 8.63 2.15 -4.48
C ALA A 62 7.96 2.78 -3.25
N PHE A 63 6.74 2.36 -2.92
CA PHE A 63 6.03 2.79 -1.73
C PHE A 63 6.76 2.35 -0.45
N ALA A 64 7.21 1.10 -0.40
CA ALA A 64 7.96 0.56 0.72
C ALA A 64 9.31 1.27 0.95
N GLN A 65 9.96 1.71 -0.12
CA GLN A 65 11.21 2.49 -0.04
C GLN A 65 11.00 3.94 0.42
N ALA A 66 9.80 4.48 0.21
CA ALA A 66 9.44 5.87 0.55
C ALA A 66 8.75 6.01 1.92
N LEU A 67 8.67 4.91 2.67
CA LEU A 67 8.03 4.76 3.98
C LEU A 67 9.06 4.93 5.10
#